data_AF-A0A0R0JP40-F1
#
_entry.id   AF-A0A0R0JP40-F1
#
_cell.length_a   1.000
_cell.length_b   1.000
_cell.length_c   1.000
_cell.angle_alpha   90.00
_cell.angle_beta   90.00
_cell.angle_gamma   90.00
#
_symmetry.space_group_name_H-M   'P 1'
#
loop_
_entity.id
_entity.type
_entity.pdbx_description
1 polymer ?
#
loop_
_entity_poly.entity_id
_entity_poly.type
_entity_poly.pdbx_seq_one_letter_code
_entity_poly.pdbx_strand_id
1 'polypeptide(L)'
;MGDNAMLRRCFRLGRIAGILSLQVDDGQTQVEALHRVGSESAMHVVAAKPLFLTKELVPSDALENEREILKSQFLAEASGKPQMAIEKMVEGRLRKYFENAVFMDQKFIMNDTMNVKAVLDNLSKEVGSSVRVVDFLGMEVREGIARQETDRSETVAQVA
;
A
#
# COMPACT_ATOMS: atom_id res chain seq x y z
N MET A 1 29.78 -35.50 -16.51
CA MET A 1 29.63 -34.17 -17.16
C MET A 1 28.70 -33.37 -16.28
N GLY A 2 29.20 -32.27 -15.75
CA GLY A 2 28.80 -31.70 -14.46
C GLY A 2 27.31 -31.41 -14.29
N ASP A 3 26.84 -31.63 -13.07
CA ASP A 3 25.52 -31.24 -12.61
C ASP A 3 25.23 -29.79 -12.98
N ASN A 4 24.43 -29.62 -14.04
CA ASN A 4 23.71 -28.38 -14.36
C ASN A 4 22.58 -28.13 -13.34
N ALA A 5 22.82 -28.47 -12.07
CA ALA A 5 22.02 -28.08 -10.93
C ALA A 5 22.47 -26.71 -10.43
N MET A 6 22.76 -25.77 -11.36
CA MET A 6 22.84 -24.35 -11.04
C MET A 6 21.41 -23.87 -10.79
N LEU A 7 20.94 -24.21 -9.59
CA LEU A 7 20.03 -23.44 -8.76
C LEU A 7 19.09 -22.52 -9.56
N ARG A 8 18.09 -23.12 -10.23
CA ARG A 8 16.90 -22.42 -10.75
C ARG A 8 16.01 -21.86 -9.61
N ARG A 9 16.60 -21.44 -8.49
CA ARG A 9 15.92 -20.70 -7.40
C ARG A 9 15.93 -19.20 -7.66
N CYS A 10 15.89 -18.78 -8.92
CA CYS A 10 15.39 -17.45 -9.26
C CYS A 10 13.85 -17.55 -9.25
N PHE A 11 13.26 -17.69 -8.05
CA PHE A 11 11.82 -17.52 -7.88
C PHE A 11 11.51 -16.11 -8.34
N ARG A 12 10.95 -16.01 -9.55
CA ARG A 12 10.55 -14.83 -10.31
C ARG A 12 10.74 -13.51 -9.57
N LEU A 13 11.72 -12.72 -10.05
CA LEU A 13 11.82 -11.27 -9.85
C LEU A 13 10.40 -10.71 -9.76
N GLY A 14 10.02 -10.25 -8.57
CA GLY A 14 8.65 -9.89 -8.25
C GLY A 14 8.08 -8.96 -9.31
N ARG A 15 6.93 -9.31 -9.89
CA ARG A 15 6.19 -8.43 -10.82
C ARG A 15 5.48 -7.30 -10.07
N ILE A 16 6.01 -6.90 -8.94
CA ILE A 16 5.43 -5.97 -8.00
C ILE A 16 6.51 -5.00 -7.53
N ALA A 17 6.17 -3.72 -7.43
CA ALA A 17 7.06 -2.70 -6.93
C ALA A 17 6.28 -1.76 -6.02
N GLY A 18 6.84 -1.43 -4.87
CA GLY A 18 6.31 -0.46 -3.93
C GLY A 18 7.24 0.72 -3.84
N ILE A 19 6.69 1.93 -3.89
CA ILE A 19 7.42 3.17 -3.70
C ILE A 19 6.77 3.89 -2.52
N LEU A 20 7.60 4.38 -1.62
CA LEU A 20 7.18 5.17 -0.47
C LEU A 20 8.09 6.38 -0.34
N SER A 21 7.49 7.56 -0.26
CA SER A 21 8.20 8.82 -0.05
C SER A 21 8.12 9.20 1.43
N LEU A 22 9.26 9.19 2.11
CA LEU A 22 9.37 9.63 3.50
C LEU A 22 10.01 11.02 3.56
N GLN A 23 9.43 11.91 4.36
CA GLN A 23 10.01 13.18 4.75
C GLN A 23 10.48 13.09 6.19
N VAL A 24 11.71 13.56 6.43
CA VAL A 24 12.30 13.66 7.76
C VAL A 24 12.74 15.10 7.97
N ASP A 25 12.36 15.68 9.11
CA ASP A 25 12.61 17.11 9.37
C ASP A 25 14.11 17.41 9.63
N ASP A 26 14.85 16.51 10.31
CA ASP A 26 16.25 16.72 10.70
C ASP A 26 17.22 15.66 10.15
N GLY A 27 18.34 16.12 9.60
CA GLY A 27 19.30 15.33 8.79
C GLY A 27 20.29 14.44 9.55
N GLN A 28 20.18 14.27 10.87
CA GLN A 28 21.01 13.32 11.64
C GLN A 28 20.28 11.99 11.73
N THR A 29 20.11 11.35 10.59
CA THR A 29 19.14 10.28 10.47
C THR A 29 19.85 8.94 10.57
N GLN A 30 19.41 8.07 11.49
CA GLN A 30 19.78 6.66 11.47
C GLN A 30 19.25 6.04 10.16
N VAL A 31 20.06 6.13 9.09
CA VAL A 31 19.68 5.78 7.71
C VAL A 31 19.24 4.32 7.63
N GLU A 32 19.83 3.44 8.43
CA GLU A 32 19.50 2.01 8.47
C GLU A 32 18.07 1.76 8.96
N ALA A 33 17.64 2.43 10.05
CA ALA A 33 16.29 2.30 10.59
C ALA A 33 15.24 2.84 9.60
N LEU A 34 15.52 4.00 8.99
CA LEU A 34 14.68 4.55 7.92
C LEU A 34 14.55 3.61 6.74
N HIS A 35 15.67 3.09 6.24
CA HIS A 35 15.68 2.22 5.07
C HIS A 35 14.94 0.91 5.36
N ARG A 36 15.13 0.34 6.55
CA ARG A 36 14.41 -0.86 7.00
C ARG A 36 12.91 -0.63 7.01
N VAL A 37 12.43 0.34 7.79
CA VAL A 37 10.98 0.60 7.92
C VAL A 37 10.39 1.11 6.61
N GLY A 38 11.13 1.92 5.84
CA GLY A 38 10.71 2.39 4.52
C GLY A 38 10.53 1.24 3.52
N SER A 39 11.47 0.29 3.47
CA SER A 39 11.39 -0.90 2.63
C SER A 39 10.24 -1.83 3.05
N GLU A 40 10.11 -2.09 4.35
CA GLU A 40 8.99 -2.87 4.91
C GLU A 40 7.64 -2.22 4.61
N SER A 41 7.55 -0.89 4.72
CA SER A 41 6.36 -0.10 4.41
C SER A 41 6.04 -0.08 2.91
N ALA A 42 7.05 0.00 2.04
CA ALA A 42 6.86 -0.13 0.60
C ALA A 42 6.34 -1.52 0.23
N MET A 43 6.84 -2.58 0.89
CA MET A 43 6.29 -3.93 0.73
C MET A 43 4.84 -4.02 1.24
N HIS A 44 4.53 -3.36 2.35
CA HIS A 44 3.18 -3.27 2.88
C HIS A 44 2.22 -2.61 1.88
N VAL A 45 2.60 -1.49 1.27
CA VAL A 45 1.79 -0.80 0.26
C VAL A 45 1.42 -1.72 -0.90
N VAL A 46 2.37 -2.54 -1.38
CA VAL A 46 2.13 -3.49 -2.45
C VAL A 46 1.16 -4.60 -2.04
N ALA A 47 1.29 -5.11 -0.82
CA ALA A 47 0.50 -6.23 -0.33
C ALA A 47 -0.93 -5.80 0.10
N ALA A 48 -1.04 -4.68 0.82
CA ALA A 48 -2.30 -4.19 1.37
C ALA A 48 -3.08 -3.30 0.39
N LYS A 49 -2.42 -2.73 -0.63
CA LYS A 49 -3.01 -1.85 -1.66
C LYS A 49 -3.91 -0.76 -1.06
N PRO A 50 -3.40 0.07 -0.12
CA PRO A 50 -4.16 1.18 0.42
C PRO A 50 -4.61 2.13 -0.69
N LEU A 51 -5.78 2.75 -0.49
CA LEU A 51 -6.37 3.70 -1.42
C LEU A 51 -6.05 5.15 -1.03
N PHE A 52 -5.93 5.40 0.27
CA PHE A 52 -5.72 6.74 0.83
C PHE A 52 -4.58 6.71 1.84
N LEU A 53 -3.87 7.83 1.96
CA LEU A 53 -2.80 7.97 2.95
C LEU A 53 -3.37 8.13 4.36
N THR A 54 -4.30 9.06 4.56
CA THR A 54 -4.93 9.35 5.84
C THR A 54 -6.45 9.41 5.73
N LYS A 55 -7.15 9.41 6.87
CA LYS A 55 -8.63 9.47 6.91
C LYS A 55 -9.17 10.76 6.32
N GLU A 56 -8.44 11.86 6.45
CA GLU A 56 -8.87 13.19 5.95
C GLU A 56 -8.86 13.25 4.42
N LEU A 57 -8.10 12.36 3.77
CA LEU A 57 -8.03 12.28 2.31
C LEU A 57 -9.11 11.36 1.71
N VAL A 58 -9.95 10.74 2.53
CA VAL A 58 -11.06 9.91 2.05
C VAL A 58 -12.21 10.83 1.62
N PRO A 59 -12.64 10.81 0.35
CA PRO A 59 -13.75 11.63 -0.11
C PRO A 59 -15.06 11.28 0.61
N SER A 60 -15.87 12.29 0.93
CA SER A 60 -17.21 12.12 1.51
C SER A 60 -18.07 11.15 0.68
N ASP A 61 -18.04 11.31 -0.64
CA ASP A 61 -18.88 10.56 -1.57
C ASP A 61 -18.53 9.06 -1.56
N ALA A 62 -17.25 8.73 -1.38
CA ALA A 62 -16.80 7.34 -1.25
C ALA A 62 -17.32 6.71 0.05
N LEU A 63 -17.33 7.47 1.15
CA LEU A 63 -17.85 7.02 2.43
C LEU A 63 -19.38 6.87 2.42
N GLU A 64 -20.09 7.79 1.78
CA GLU A 64 -21.54 7.72 1.64
C GLU A 64 -21.95 6.52 0.78
N ASN A 65 -21.29 6.32 -0.36
CA ASN A 65 -21.54 5.16 -1.21
C ASN A 65 -21.29 3.83 -0.47
N GLU A 66 -20.15 3.71 0.22
CA GLU A 66 -19.86 2.51 1.03
C GLU A 66 -20.91 2.32 2.14
N ARG A 67 -21.35 3.42 2.78
CA ARG A 67 -22.40 3.38 3.81
C ARG A 67 -23.74 2.90 3.25
N GLU A 68 -24.12 3.34 2.06
CA GLU A 68 -25.36 2.92 1.39
C GLU A 68 -25.29 1.45 0.99
N ILE A 69 -24.17 1.01 0.40
CA ILE A 69 -23.92 -0.40 0.08
C ILE A 69 -24.08 -1.26 1.33
N LEU A 70 -23.42 -0.89 2.44
CA LEU A 70 -23.51 -1.64 3.69
C LEU A 70 -24.92 -1.64 4.30
N LYS A 71 -25.62 -0.50 4.29
CA LYS A 71 -27.01 -0.41 4.76
C LYS A 71 -27.92 -1.34 3.96
N SER A 72 -27.79 -1.33 2.63
CA SER A 72 -28.59 -2.18 1.75
C SER A 72 -28.32 -3.67 2.00
N GLN A 73 -27.05 -4.05 2.19
CA GLN A 73 -26.65 -5.41 2.55
C GLN A 73 -27.29 -5.87 3.87
N PHE A 74 -27.23 -5.03 4.91
CA PHE A 74 -27.80 -5.41 6.21
C PHE A 74 -29.33 -5.42 6.23
N LEU A 75 -29.99 -4.53 5.48
CA LEU A 75 -31.45 -4.56 5.33
C LEU A 75 -31.91 -5.85 4.64
N ALA A 76 -31.14 -6.33 3.65
CA ALA A 76 -31.41 -7.58 2.95
C ALA A 76 -31.14 -8.81 3.85
N GLU A 77 -30.02 -8.86 4.57
CA GLU A 77 -29.65 -10.01 5.40
C GLU A 77 -30.45 -10.12 6.70
N ALA A 78 -30.88 -9.00 7.27
CA ALA A 78 -31.44 -8.93 8.61
C ALA A 78 -32.84 -8.32 8.64
N SER A 79 -33.74 -8.86 7.79
CA SER A 79 -35.16 -8.52 7.81
C SER A 79 -35.71 -8.62 9.25
N GLY A 80 -36.06 -7.47 9.84
CA GLY A 80 -36.62 -7.39 11.20
C GLY A 80 -35.70 -6.81 12.27
N LYS A 81 -34.44 -6.46 11.99
CA LYS A 81 -33.63 -5.68 12.95
C LYS A 81 -34.09 -4.22 12.97
N PRO A 82 -34.15 -3.58 14.15
CA PRO A 82 -34.47 -2.15 14.25
C PRO A 82 -33.39 -1.30 13.56
N GLN A 83 -33.78 -0.17 12.99
CA GLN A 83 -32.88 0.73 12.25
C GLN A 83 -31.61 1.09 13.05
N MET A 84 -31.75 1.35 14.36
CA MET A 84 -30.62 1.63 15.25
C MET A 84 -29.60 0.49 15.33
N ALA A 85 -30.02 -0.77 15.22
CA ALA A 85 -29.10 -1.91 15.21
C ALA A 85 -28.34 -2.00 13.87
N ILE A 86 -29.01 -1.67 12.77
CA ILE A 86 -28.40 -1.63 11.43
C ILE A 86 -27.35 -0.52 11.36
N GLU A 87 -27.65 0.67 11.88
CA GLU A 87 -26.69 1.78 11.89
C GLU A 87 -25.41 1.44 12.66
N LYS A 88 -25.53 0.80 13.83
CA LYS A 88 -24.36 0.32 14.58
C LYS A 88 -23.56 -0.74 13.82
N MET A 89 -24.23 -1.63 13.08
CA MET A 89 -23.55 -2.63 12.25
C MET A 89 -22.80 -1.98 11.08
N VAL A 90 -23.40 -0.98 10.44
CA VAL A 90 -22.80 -0.20 9.35
C VAL A 90 -21.60 0.58 9.87
N GLU A 91 -21.70 1.26 11.00
CA GLU A 91 -20.57 1.98 11.61
C GLU A 91 -19.39 1.06 11.93
N GLY A 92 -19.68 -0.14 12.46
CA GLY A 92 -18.66 -1.16 12.70
C GLY A 92 -17.96 -1.63 11.42
N ARG A 93 -18.70 -1.77 10.32
CA ARG A 93 -18.14 -2.13 8.99
C ARG A 93 -17.38 -0.97 8.35
N LEU A 94 -17.84 0.26 8.52
CA LEU A 94 -17.13 1.46 8.06
C LEU A 94 -15.80 1.63 8.79
N ARG A 95 -15.73 1.31 10.09
CA ARG A 95 -14.44 1.28 10.80
C ARG A 95 -13.46 0.30 10.15
N LYS A 96 -13.93 -0.90 9.79
CA LYS A 96 -13.13 -1.89 9.05
C LYS A 96 -12.76 -1.41 7.65
N TYR A 97 -13.61 -0.65 6.99
CA TYR A 97 -13.29 -0.01 5.70
C TYR A 97 -12.09 0.93 5.86
N PHE A 98 -12.06 1.80 6.87
CA PHE A 98 -10.88 2.65 7.13
C PHE A 98 -9.61 1.84 7.40
N GLU A 99 -9.69 0.80 8.22
CA GLU A 99 -8.56 -0.11 8.51
C GLU A 99 -8.03 -0.84 7.25
N ASN A 100 -8.81 -0.91 6.17
CA ASN A 100 -8.40 -1.53 4.92
C ASN A 100 -8.02 -0.51 3.84
N ALA A 101 -8.64 0.67 3.82
CA ALA A 101 -8.47 1.66 2.75
C ALA A 101 -7.40 2.71 3.08
N VAL A 102 -7.19 3.03 4.36
CA VAL A 102 -6.30 4.12 4.79
C VAL A 102 -4.98 3.56 5.29
N PHE A 103 -3.90 3.82 4.55
CA PHE A 103 -2.56 3.31 4.81
C PHE A 103 -2.13 3.47 6.27
N MET A 104 -2.33 4.66 6.87
CA MET A 104 -1.94 4.93 8.26
C MET A 104 -2.68 4.07 9.31
N ASP A 105 -3.90 3.63 9.02
CA ASP A 105 -4.71 2.83 9.96
C ASP A 105 -4.60 1.33 9.73
N GLN A 106 -4.00 0.90 8.61
CA GLN A 106 -3.80 -0.52 8.32
C GLN A 106 -2.88 -1.16 9.35
N LYS A 107 -3.17 -2.41 9.71
CA LYS A 107 -2.26 -3.23 10.51
C LYS A 107 -0.99 -3.49 9.72
N PHE A 108 0.16 -3.26 10.32
CA PHE A 108 1.42 -3.42 9.60
C PHE A 108 1.72 -4.89 9.33
N ILE A 109 2.04 -5.24 8.08
CA ILE A 109 2.18 -6.65 7.68
C ILE A 109 3.40 -7.30 8.32
N MET A 110 4.46 -6.53 8.59
CA MET A 110 5.65 -7.07 9.27
C MET A 110 5.46 -7.17 10.79
N ASN A 111 4.50 -6.43 11.35
CA ASN A 111 4.15 -6.47 12.78
C ASN A 111 2.66 -6.17 12.96
N ASP A 112 1.87 -7.23 13.03
CA ASP A 112 0.39 -7.17 13.10
C ASP A 112 -0.16 -6.65 14.44
N THR A 113 0.72 -6.39 15.41
CA THR A 113 0.37 -5.85 16.73
C THR A 113 0.08 -4.34 16.66
N MET A 114 0.61 -3.64 15.67
CA MET A 114 0.47 -2.20 15.53
C MET A 114 0.03 -1.79 14.11
N ASN A 115 -0.58 -0.62 14.00
CA ASN A 115 -0.88 -0.03 12.71
C ASN A 115 0.33 0.72 12.15
N VAL A 116 0.31 1.03 10.85
CA VAL A 116 1.39 1.74 10.16
C VAL A 116 1.73 3.06 10.85
N LYS A 117 0.71 3.81 11.31
CA LYS A 117 0.92 5.05 12.06
C LYS A 117 1.80 4.84 13.29
N ALA A 118 1.49 3.84 14.13
CA ALA A 118 2.28 3.55 15.32
C ALA A 118 3.70 3.07 14.98
N VAL A 119 3.90 2.37 13.85
CA VAL A 119 5.24 2.01 13.36
C VAL A 119 6.05 3.25 13.02
N LEU A 120 5.46 4.22 12.32
CA LEU A 120 6.12 5.47 11.95
C LEU A 120 6.39 6.37 13.16
N ASP A 121 5.48 6.38 14.14
CA ASP A 121 5.69 7.09 15.41
C ASP A 121 6.85 6.47 16.20
N ASN A 122 6.97 5.15 16.22
CA ASN A 122 8.10 4.45 16.84
C ASN A 122 9.41 4.71 16.08
N LEU A 123 9.38 4.71 14.74
CA LEU A 123 10.52 5.08 13.92
C LEU A 123 10.96 6.52 14.19
N SER A 124 10.01 7.45 14.31
CA SER A 124 10.31 8.85 14.62
C SER A 124 11.03 8.99 15.96
N LYS A 125 10.64 8.20 16.97
CA LYS A 125 11.33 8.14 18.27
C LYS A 125 12.70 7.50 18.20
N GLU A 126 12.84 6.42 17.43
CA GLU A 126 14.11 5.69 17.23
C GLU A 126 15.14 6.56 16.50
N VAL A 127 14.70 7.27 15.46
CA VAL A 127 15.54 8.18 14.67
C VAL A 127 15.81 9.49 15.42
N GLY A 128 14.89 9.93 16.29
CA GLY A 128 14.98 11.22 17.00
C GLY A 128 14.48 12.41 16.19
N SER A 129 13.77 12.17 15.07
CA SER A 129 13.24 13.20 14.18
C SER A 129 11.86 12.80 13.68
N SER A 130 10.98 13.77 13.39
CA SER A 130 9.66 13.46 12.87
C SER A 130 9.78 12.84 11.47
N VAL A 131 9.29 11.60 11.33
CA VAL A 131 9.20 10.90 10.05
C VAL A 131 7.74 10.89 9.61
N ARG A 132 7.48 11.44 8.42
CA ARG A 132 6.15 11.47 7.82
C ARG A 132 6.17 10.82 6.44
N VAL A 133 5.09 10.15 6.10
CA VAL A 133 4.86 9.68 4.73
C VAL A 133 4.27 10.82 3.92
N VAL A 134 4.90 11.14 2.79
CA VAL A 134 4.42 12.16 1.85
C VAL A 134 3.49 11.52 0.82
N ASP A 135 3.91 10.39 0.25
CA ASP A 135 3.18 9.71 -0.81
C ASP A 135 3.59 8.23 -0.90
N PHE A 136 2.76 7.40 -1.52
CA PHE A 136 3.05 5.99 -1.79
C PHE A 136 2.48 5.54 -3.13
N LEU A 137 3.09 4.52 -3.73
CA LEU A 137 2.60 3.91 -4.96
C LEU A 137 2.88 2.42 -4.96
N GLY A 138 1.86 1.61 -5.24
CA GLY A 138 1.99 0.18 -5.50
C GLY A 138 1.78 -0.12 -6.98
N MET A 139 2.75 -0.77 -7.60
CA MET A 139 2.70 -1.18 -9.00
C MET A 139 2.67 -2.70 -9.09
N GLU A 140 1.76 -3.23 -9.90
CA GLU A 140 1.70 -4.64 -10.26
C GLU A 140 1.83 -4.75 -11.79
N VAL A 141 2.92 -5.35 -12.25
CA VAL A 141 3.15 -5.60 -13.68
C VAL A 141 2.32 -6.81 -14.08
N ARG A 142 1.19 -6.55 -14.74
CA ARG A 142 0.39 -7.57 -15.41
C ARG A 142 1.04 -7.99 -16.73
N GLU A 143 0.59 -9.13 -17.25
CA GLU A 143 0.92 -9.58 -18.60
C GLU A 143 0.27 -8.61 -19.59
N GLY A 144 1.06 -7.84 -20.37
CA GLY A 144 0.51 -6.91 -21.36
C GLY A 144 1.39 -5.76 -21.83
N ILE A 145 2.49 -5.42 -21.13
CA ILE A 145 3.45 -4.44 -21.65
C ILE A 145 4.35 -5.11 -22.71
N ALA A 146 3.82 -5.25 -23.93
CA ALA A 146 4.64 -5.49 -25.11
C ALA A 146 5.54 -4.26 -25.29
N ARG A 147 6.83 -4.40 -24.95
CA ARG A 147 7.84 -3.39 -25.24
C ARG A 147 7.86 -3.26 -26.76
N GLN A 148 7.48 -2.09 -27.31
CA GLN A 148 7.77 -1.81 -28.70
C GLN A 148 9.29 -1.78 -28.84
N GLU A 149 9.84 -2.89 -29.32
CA GLU A 149 11.21 -2.99 -29.79
C GLU A 149 11.27 -2.13 -31.05
N THR A 150 11.52 -0.83 -30.85
CA THR A 150 11.79 0.08 -31.97
C THR A 150 13.15 -0.30 -32.49
N ASP A 151 13.15 -0.96 -33.64
CA ASP A 151 14.31 -1.26 -34.45
C ASP A 151 15.06 0.04 -34.75
N ARG A 152 16.09 0.32 -33.95
CA ARG A 152 16.99 1.48 -34.12
C ARG A 152 18.16 1.14 -35.04
N SER A 153 18.02 0.18 -35.96
CA SER A 153 19.14 -0.22 -36.82
C SER A 153 19.32 0.60 -38.11
N GLU A 154 18.50 1.61 -38.41
CA GLU A 154 18.57 2.33 -39.70
C GLU A 154 18.75 3.84 -39.56
N THR A 155 19.85 4.32 -38.96
CA THR A 155 20.28 5.73 -39.18
C THR A 155 21.79 5.98 -39.06
N VAL A 156 22.65 5.01 -39.40
CA VAL A 156 24.12 5.27 -39.45
C VAL A 156 24.67 5.42 -40.87
N ALA A 157 23.84 5.45 -41.91
CA ALA A 157 24.29 5.40 -43.31
C ALA A 157 24.22 6.73 -44.10
N GLN A 158 23.96 7.89 -43.47
CA GLN A 158 23.95 9.18 -44.17
C GLN A 158 25.02 10.17 -43.67
N VAL A 159 26.17 9.66 -43.23
CA VAL A 159 27.35 10.48 -42.96
C VAL A 159 28.55 9.90 -43.72
N ALA A 160 28.58 10.09 -45.04
CA ALA A 160 29.77 9.95 -45.88
C ALA A 160 29.60 10.76 -47.17
#